data_AF-A0A2D4XDX3-F1
#
_entry.id   AF-A0A2D4XDX3-F1
#
_cell.length_a   1.000
_cell.length_b   1.000
_cell.length_c   1.000
_cell.angle_alpha   90.00
_cell.angle_beta   90.00
_cell.angle_gamma   90.00
#
_symmetry.space_group_name_H-M   'P 1'
#
loop_
_entity.id
_entity.type
_entity.pdbx_description
1 polymer ?
#
loop_
_entity_poly.entity_id
_entity_poly.type
_entity_poly.pdbx_seq_one_letter_code
_entity_poly.pdbx_strand_id
1 'polypeptide(L)'
;MNLVGLKELSELLEVPYEKLKVWKSRGRLPEPFQTISGTPVWDWDVTEEEFRSIDINENSGRPRKPKISIAGGLIEIDVQGSSKDKDENISIRLNGKTFVDVKAEPANSKNKSDRNLSIKVLGKKVVDINTDDVIEVDGEDTNSEDS
;
A
#
# COMPACT_ATOMS: atom_id res chain seq x y z
N MET A 1 23.90 21.74 15.03
CA MET A 1 22.65 21.00 15.30
C MET A 1 21.62 22.00 15.74
N ASN A 2 20.76 22.36 14.80
CA ASN A 2 19.73 23.37 14.97
C ASN A 2 18.37 22.66 14.87
N LEU A 3 17.81 22.28 16.03
CA LEU A 3 16.57 21.52 16.08
C LEU A 3 15.37 22.43 15.85
N VAL A 4 14.62 22.14 14.78
CA VAL A 4 13.42 22.89 14.39
C VAL A 4 12.19 22.00 14.45
N GLY A 5 11.11 22.52 15.01
CA GLY A 5 9.79 21.91 14.97
C GLY A 5 8.94 22.48 13.84
N LEU A 6 7.68 22.06 13.78
CA LEU A 6 6.74 22.53 12.75
C LEU A 6 6.48 24.04 12.79
N LYS A 7 6.53 24.66 13.98
CA LYS A 7 6.26 26.09 14.14
C LYS A 7 7.45 26.88 13.60
N GLU A 8 8.66 26.52 14.00
CA GLU A 8 9.89 27.14 13.50
C GLU A 8 10.02 26.94 11.98
N LEU A 9 9.71 25.76 11.47
CA LEU A 9 9.66 25.50 10.02
C LEU A 9 8.68 26.41 9.27
N SER A 10 7.55 26.77 9.89
CA SER A 10 6.57 27.67 9.26
C SER A 10 7.13 29.07 9.06
N GLU A 11 7.97 29.52 9.99
CA GLU A 11 8.65 30.81 9.93
C GLU A 11 9.82 30.76 8.94
N LEU A 12 10.64 29.71 8.98
CA LEU A 12 11.82 29.55 8.12
C LEU A 12 11.48 29.36 6.62
N LEU A 13 10.38 28.67 6.33
CA LEU A 13 9.93 28.39 4.97
C LEU A 13 8.93 29.42 4.45
N GLU A 14 8.48 30.36 5.29
CA GLU A 14 7.38 31.29 5.00
C GLU A 14 6.09 30.57 4.53
N VAL A 15 5.86 29.37 5.09
CA VAL A 15 4.70 28.53 4.77
C VAL A 15 3.74 28.52 5.96
N PRO A 16 2.42 28.73 5.75
CA PRO A 16 1.46 28.67 6.85
C PRO A 16 1.55 27.37 7.65
N TYR A 17 1.54 27.48 8.99
CA TYR A 17 1.64 26.34 9.91
C TYR A 17 0.62 25.22 9.60
N GLU A 18 -0.62 25.58 9.28
CA GLU A 18 -1.65 24.60 8.89
C GLU A 18 -1.30 23.85 7.60
N LYS A 19 -0.61 24.48 6.66
CA LYS A 19 -0.14 23.83 5.43
C LYS A 19 0.95 22.81 5.74
N LEU A 20 1.88 23.11 6.63
CA LEU A 20 2.89 22.15 7.09
C LEU A 20 2.28 20.97 7.84
N LYS A 21 1.22 21.16 8.64
CA LYS A 21 0.49 20.06 9.27
C LYS A 21 -0.14 19.11 8.24
N VAL A 22 -0.69 19.66 7.16
CA VAL A 22 -1.22 18.87 6.04
C VAL A 22 -0.11 18.09 5.34
N TRP A 23 1.05 18.71 5.11
CA TRP A 23 2.19 18.02 4.49
C TRP A 23 2.73 16.89 5.38
N LYS A 24 2.83 17.12 6.69
CA LYS A 24 3.18 16.09 7.68
C LYS A 24 2.20 14.91 7.62
N SER A 25 0.89 15.17 7.71
CA SER A 25 -0.11 14.09 7.73
C SER A 25 -0.12 13.29 6.42
N ARG A 26 0.31 13.91 5.31
CA ARG A 26 0.43 13.30 3.98
C ARG A 26 1.78 12.61 3.71
N GLY A 27 2.72 12.64 4.66
CA GLY A 27 4.06 12.06 4.48
C GLY A 27 4.88 12.77 3.40
N ARG A 28 4.78 14.09 3.36
CA ARG A 28 5.43 14.97 2.37
C ARG A 28 6.58 15.80 2.93
N LEU A 29 6.82 15.70 4.23
CA LEU A 29 7.99 16.28 4.88
C LEU A 29 9.12 15.24 4.93
N PRO A 30 10.39 15.68 4.98
CA PRO A 30 11.54 14.83 5.27
C PRO A 30 11.34 14.01 6.54
N GLU A 31 12.09 12.91 6.66
CA GLU A 31 12.08 12.10 7.87
C GLU A 31 12.62 12.93 9.05
N PRO A 32 11.90 12.98 10.19
CA PRO A 32 12.37 13.73 11.34
C PRO A 32 13.60 13.07 11.96
N PHE A 33 14.55 13.89 12.41
CA PHE A 33 15.72 13.42 13.15
C PHE A 33 15.30 12.66 14.43
N GLN A 34 14.30 13.18 15.14
CA GLN A 34 13.69 12.49 16.29
C GLN A 34 12.27 12.99 16.55
N THR A 35 11.58 12.32 17.47
CA THR A 35 10.28 12.78 17.99
C THR A 35 10.40 13.04 19.49
N ILE A 36 10.17 14.28 19.91
CA ILE A 36 10.17 14.70 21.33
C ILE A 36 8.71 14.90 21.77
N SER A 37 8.25 14.12 22.75
CA SER A 37 6.89 14.23 23.29
C SER A 37 5.78 14.21 22.21
N GLY A 38 5.97 13.41 21.17
CA GLY A 38 5.04 13.31 20.03
C GLY A 38 5.20 14.37 18.94
N THR A 39 6.12 15.33 19.12
CA THR A 39 6.43 16.37 18.13
C THR A 39 7.67 15.98 17.33
N PRO A 40 7.58 15.85 15.99
CA PRO A 40 8.74 15.63 15.15
C PRO A 40 9.62 16.87 15.14
N VAL A 41 10.93 16.65 15.19
CA VAL A 41 11.95 17.70 15.06
C VAL A 41 12.97 17.30 14.02
N TRP A 42 13.50 18.29 13.30
CA TRP A 42 14.49 18.12 12.25
C TRP A 42 15.76 18.89 12.62
N ASP A 43 16.92 18.41 12.18
CA ASP A 43 18.15 19.20 12.23
C ASP A 43 18.22 20.08 10.99
N TRP A 44 17.98 21.38 11.15
CA TRP A 44 17.91 22.34 10.06
C TRP A 44 19.22 22.40 9.27
N ASP A 45 20.36 22.32 9.96
CA ASP A 45 21.69 22.35 9.35
C ASP A 45 21.90 21.22 8.32
N VAL A 46 21.15 20.12 8.47
CA VAL A 46 21.21 18.94 7.59
C VAL A 46 20.07 18.92 6.57
N THR A 47 18.88 19.37 6.97
CA THR A 47 17.64 19.15 6.20
C THR A 47 17.17 20.37 5.42
N GLU A 48 17.82 21.53 5.56
CA GLU A 48 17.43 22.78 4.91
C GLU A 48 17.25 22.63 3.39
N GLU A 49 18.25 22.06 2.69
CA GLU A 49 18.20 21.89 1.24
C GLU A 49 17.04 21.00 0.82
N GLU A 50 16.80 19.92 1.57
CA GLU A 50 15.67 19.01 1.31
C GLU A 50 14.33 19.74 1.48
N PHE A 51 14.16 20.53 2.55
CA PHE A 51 12.95 21.31 2.76
C PHE A 51 12.72 22.38 1.68
N ARG A 52 13.79 23.06 1.24
CA ARG A 52 13.70 24.08 0.18
C ARG A 52 13.46 23.49 -1.21
N SER A 53 13.88 22.25 -1.44
CA SER A 53 13.64 21.51 -2.69
C SER A 53 12.19 21.04 -2.87
N ILE A 54 11.37 21.15 -1.81
CA ILE A 54 9.97 20.76 -1.85
C ILE A 54 9.18 21.75 -2.71
N ASP A 55 8.72 21.28 -3.87
CA ASP A 55 7.82 22.07 -4.69
C ASP A 55 6.45 22.20 -3.99
N ILE A 56 6.08 23.44 -3.68
CA ILE A 56 4.88 23.81 -2.91
C ILE A 56 3.61 23.27 -3.57
N ASN A 57 3.59 23.20 -4.90
CA ASN A 57 2.44 22.72 -5.67
C ASN A 57 2.31 21.20 -5.64
N GLU A 58 3.42 20.46 -5.68
CA GLU A 58 3.42 18.99 -5.61
C GLU A 58 2.95 18.44 -4.25
N ASN A 59 3.08 19.25 -3.20
CA ASN A 59 2.64 18.89 -1.85
C ASN A 59 1.17 19.17 -1.55
N SER A 60 0.44 19.77 -2.49
CA SER A 60 -1.01 20.01 -2.38
C SER A 60 -1.87 18.81 -2.81
N GLY A 61 -1.29 17.84 -3.52
CA GLY A 61 -1.98 16.67 -4.07
C GLY A 61 -2.35 15.56 -3.07
N ARG A 62 -2.82 14.42 -3.59
CA ARG A 62 -3.20 13.24 -2.78
C ARG A 62 -2.05 12.77 -1.87
N PRO A 63 -2.33 12.21 -0.68
CA PRO A 63 -1.29 11.67 0.21
C PRO A 63 -0.38 10.67 -0.51
N ARG A 64 0.94 10.67 -0.24
CA ARG A 64 1.86 9.67 -0.84
C ARG A 64 1.51 8.24 -0.42
N LYS A 65 0.98 8.10 0.79
CA LYS A 65 0.48 6.84 1.34
C LYS A 65 -0.96 7.06 1.81
N PRO A 66 -1.99 6.74 0.99
CA PRO A 66 -3.38 6.89 1.41
C PRO A 66 -3.64 5.97 2.60
N LYS A 67 -4.13 6.55 3.70
CA LYS A 67 -4.58 5.82 4.88
C LYS A 67 -6.10 5.88 4.93
N ILE A 68 -6.76 4.73 4.96
CA ILE A 68 -8.21 4.64 5.17
C ILE A 68 -8.42 4.28 6.64
N SER A 69 -9.09 5.17 7.38
CA SER A 69 -9.51 4.93 8.77
C SER A 69 -10.99 4.58 8.77
N ILE A 70 -11.33 3.41 9.31
CA ILE A 70 -12.73 3.01 9.54
C ILE A 70 -12.89 2.77 11.03
N ALA A 71 -13.81 3.51 11.66
CA ALA A 71 -14.14 3.40 13.09
C ALA A 71 -12.93 3.46 14.05
N GLY A 72 -11.90 4.24 13.72
CA GLY A 72 -10.69 4.39 14.55
C GLY A 72 -9.66 3.26 14.38
N GLY A 73 -9.88 2.31 13.46
CA GLY A 73 -8.89 1.30 13.10
C GLY A 73 -8.09 1.69 11.86
N LEU A 74 -6.77 1.42 11.88
CA LEU A 74 -5.88 1.64 10.74
C LEU A 74 -5.94 0.42 9.80
N ILE A 75 -6.24 0.65 8.52
CA ILE A 75 -6.17 -0.38 7.47
C ILE A 75 -4.78 -0.40 6.86
N GLU A 76 -4.18 -1.58 6.81
CA GLU A 76 -2.93 -1.86 6.09
C GLU A 76 -3.24 -2.80 4.92
N ILE A 77 -2.78 -2.43 3.72
CA ILE A 77 -2.86 -3.27 2.52
C ILE A 77 -1.42 -3.65 2.15
N ASP A 78 -1.10 -4.94 2.24
CA ASP A 78 0.18 -5.49 1.84
C ASP A 78 -0.03 -6.34 0.58
N VAL A 79 0.59 -5.93 -0.53
CA VAL A 79 0.57 -6.64 -1.81
C VAL A 79 1.96 -7.18 -2.04
N GLN A 80 2.15 -8.47 -1.81
CA GLN A 80 3.42 -9.14 -2.08
C GLN A 80 3.34 -9.80 -3.46
N GLY A 81 3.92 -9.14 -4.46
CA GLY A 81 4.16 -9.71 -5.78
C GLY A 81 5.65 -9.59 -6.10
N SER A 82 6.39 -10.69 -6.02
CA SER A 82 7.78 -10.72 -6.48
C SER A 82 8.06 -11.98 -7.29
N SER A 83 8.38 -11.77 -8.59
CA SER A 83 8.84 -12.76 -9.56
C SER A 83 7.83 -13.81 -10.02
N LYS A 84 7.98 -14.23 -11.29
CA LYS A 84 7.08 -15.11 -12.07
C LYS A 84 6.77 -16.48 -11.45
N ASP A 85 7.38 -16.85 -10.32
CA ASP A 85 7.36 -18.19 -9.76
C ASP A 85 7.05 -18.24 -8.25
N LYS A 86 6.45 -17.21 -7.65
CA LYS A 86 6.12 -17.20 -6.21
C LYS A 86 4.65 -16.91 -5.95
N ASP A 87 4.14 -17.48 -4.87
CA ASP A 87 2.79 -17.32 -4.36
C ASP A 87 2.44 -15.83 -4.26
N GLU A 88 1.34 -15.43 -4.89
CA GLU A 88 0.84 -14.07 -4.81
C GLU A 88 -0.08 -13.98 -3.60
N ASN A 89 0.25 -13.10 -2.66
CA ASN A 89 -0.54 -12.89 -1.46
C ASN A 89 -0.93 -11.42 -1.30
N ILE A 90 -2.22 -11.18 -1.12
CA ILE A 90 -2.78 -9.88 -0.76
C ILE A 90 -3.42 -10.03 0.62
N SER A 91 -2.92 -9.28 1.60
CA SER A 91 -3.50 -9.23 2.95
C SER A 91 -4.04 -7.84 3.28
N ILE A 92 -5.27 -7.79 3.79
CA ILE A 92 -5.89 -6.59 4.36
C ILE A 92 -5.94 -6.78 5.87
N ARG A 93 -5.32 -5.87 6.62
CA ARG A 93 -5.28 -5.92 8.09
C ARG A 93 -5.97 -4.71 8.70
N LEU A 94 -6.66 -4.92 9.81
CA LEU A 94 -7.25 -3.88 10.66
C LEU A 94 -6.64 -4.01 12.06
N ASN A 95 -5.99 -2.95 12.54
CA ASN A 95 -5.30 -2.93 13.86
C ASN A 95 -4.32 -4.11 14.02
N GLY A 96 -3.54 -4.40 12.98
CA GLY A 96 -2.58 -5.51 12.96
C GLY A 96 -3.19 -6.92 12.85
N LYS A 97 -4.53 -7.04 12.82
CA LYS A 97 -5.22 -8.33 12.62
C LYS A 97 -5.65 -8.48 11.16
N THR A 98 -5.33 -9.60 10.55
CA THR A 98 -5.77 -9.92 9.18
C THR A 98 -7.30 -10.02 9.13
N PHE A 99 -7.90 -9.18 8.30
CA PHE A 99 -9.34 -9.13 8.05
C PHE A 99 -9.70 -9.89 6.78
N VAL A 100 -8.91 -9.71 5.71
CA VAL A 100 -9.00 -10.48 4.46
C VAL A 100 -7.62 -10.98 4.09
N ASP A 101 -7.55 -12.23 3.65
CA ASP A 101 -6.34 -12.89 3.14
C ASP A 101 -6.71 -13.51 1.79
N VAL A 102 -6.03 -13.11 0.72
CA VAL A 102 -6.22 -13.64 -0.63
C VAL A 102 -4.91 -14.28 -1.07
N LYS A 103 -4.95 -15.58 -1.35
CA LYS A 103 -3.80 -16.36 -1.77
C LYS A 103 -4.06 -16.96 -3.15
N ALA A 104 -3.10 -16.77 -4.05
CA ALA A 104 -3.03 -17.47 -5.31
C ALA A 104 -1.75 -18.31 -5.36
N GLU A 105 -1.91 -19.62 -5.32
CA GLU A 105 -0.81 -20.59 -5.34
C GLU A 105 -0.79 -21.30 -6.71
N PRO A 106 0.39 -21.65 -7.28
CA PRO A 106 0.47 -22.48 -8.48
C PRO A 106 -0.39 -23.74 -8.36
N ALA A 107 -1.27 -23.98 -9.33
CA ALA A 107 -2.00 -25.24 -9.41
C ALA A 107 -1.06 -26.36 -9.88
N ASN A 108 -1.38 -27.61 -9.57
CA ASN A 108 -0.59 -28.77 -9.98
C ASN A 108 -1.06 -29.27 -11.35
N SER A 109 -1.24 -28.35 -12.29
CA SER A 109 -1.81 -28.60 -13.61
C SER A 109 -0.75 -28.59 -14.72
N LYS A 110 -1.11 -29.11 -15.91
CA LYS A 110 -0.24 -29.04 -17.09
C LYS A 110 -0.02 -27.61 -17.59
N ASN A 111 -0.91 -26.69 -17.25
CA ASN A 111 -0.86 -25.31 -17.72
C ASN A 111 -0.18 -24.42 -16.67
N LYS A 112 0.94 -23.79 -17.05
CA LYS A 112 1.77 -22.98 -16.14
C LYS A 112 1.07 -21.71 -15.62
N SER A 113 -0.06 -21.33 -16.22
CA SER A 113 -0.87 -20.19 -15.77
C SER A 113 -1.89 -20.52 -14.67
N ASP A 114 -2.14 -21.80 -14.39
CA ASP A 114 -3.21 -22.19 -13.49
C ASP A 114 -2.84 -21.91 -12.04
N ARG A 115 -3.83 -21.42 -11.30
CA ARG A 115 -3.65 -20.94 -9.92
C ARG A 115 -4.85 -21.33 -9.08
N ASN A 116 -4.57 -21.94 -7.94
CA ASN A 116 -5.57 -22.18 -6.92
C ASN A 116 -5.79 -20.89 -6.12
N LEU A 117 -7.06 -20.46 -6.04
CA LEU A 117 -7.44 -19.22 -5.36
C LEU A 117 -8.14 -19.54 -4.04
N SER A 118 -7.58 -19.00 -2.95
CA SER A 118 -8.21 -19.05 -1.64
C SER A 118 -8.46 -17.63 -1.10
N ILE A 119 -9.70 -17.37 -0.67
CA ILE A 119 -10.06 -16.14 0.04
C ILE A 119 -10.54 -16.49 1.44
N LYS A 120 -9.90 -15.90 2.44
CA LYS A 120 -10.32 -15.98 3.83
C LYS A 120 -10.75 -14.62 4.35
N VAL A 121 -11.89 -14.59 5.03
CA VAL A 121 -12.39 -13.41 5.74
C VAL A 121 -12.49 -13.76 7.21
N LEU A 122 -11.82 -12.99 8.07
CA LEU A 122 -11.73 -13.25 9.52
C LEU A 122 -11.27 -14.70 9.83
N GLY A 123 -10.33 -15.21 9.01
CA GLY A 123 -9.82 -16.58 9.13
C GLY A 123 -10.75 -17.68 8.62
N LYS A 124 -11.99 -17.36 8.21
CA LYS A 124 -12.92 -18.32 7.61
C LYS A 124 -12.73 -18.35 6.11
N LYS A 125 -12.62 -19.55 5.54
CA LYS A 125 -12.56 -19.76 4.08
C LYS A 125 -13.92 -19.43 3.48
N VAL A 126 -13.96 -18.51 2.52
CA VAL A 126 -15.18 -18.07 1.84
C VAL A 126 -15.16 -18.45 0.36
N VAL A 127 -13.97 -18.43 -0.25
CA VAL A 127 -13.75 -18.91 -1.62
C VAL A 127 -12.58 -19.90 -1.60
N ASP A 128 -12.77 -20.99 -2.32
CA ASP A 128 -11.80 -22.04 -2.52
C ASP A 128 -12.02 -22.59 -3.93
N ILE A 129 -11.23 -22.10 -4.88
CA ILE A 129 -11.30 -22.51 -6.28
C ILE A 129 -10.01 -23.23 -6.59
N ASN A 130 -10.12 -24.53 -6.84
CA ASN A 130 -9.03 -25.37 -7.26
C ASN A 130 -9.14 -25.55 -8.77
N THR A 131 -8.11 -25.14 -9.51
CA THR A 131 -8.11 -25.30 -10.97
C THR A 131 -8.05 -26.76 -11.37
N ASP A 132 -7.48 -27.63 -10.51
CA ASP A 132 -7.41 -29.07 -10.73
C ASP A 132 -8.80 -29.76 -10.71
N ASP A 133 -9.83 -29.10 -10.17
CA ASP A 133 -11.21 -29.60 -10.12
C ASP A 133 -12.08 -29.07 -11.28
N VAL A 134 -11.53 -28.20 -12.13
CA VAL A 134 -12.20 -27.71 -13.34
C VAL A 134 -12.03 -28.75 -14.43
N ILE A 135 -13.09 -29.51 -14.70
CA ILE A 135 -13.15 -30.41 -15.84
C ILE A 135 -13.06 -29.53 -17.09
N GLU A 136 -11.97 -29.65 -17.85
CA GLU A 136 -11.91 -29.15 -19.23
C GLU A 136 -13.05 -29.84 -19.99
N VAL A 137 -14.10 -29.09 -20.27
CA VAL A 137 -15.09 -29.51 -21.27
C VAL A 137 -14.38 -29.25 -22.59
N ASP A 138 -13.72 -30.28 -23.13
CA ASP A 138 -13.26 -30.28 -24.51
C ASP A 138 -14.47 -29.90 -25.37
N GLY A 139 -14.47 -28.66 -25.86
CA GLY A 139 -15.45 -28.22 -26.83
C GLY A 139 -15.25 -29.07 -28.07
N GLU A 140 -16.26 -29.89 -28.40
CA GLU A 140 -16.34 -30.50 -29.72
C GLU A 140 -16.11 -29.42 -30.78
N ASP A 141 -15.03 -29.58 -31.54
CA ASP A 141 -14.76 -28.85 -32.76
C ASP A 141 -15.93 -29.08 -33.73
N THR A 142 -16.95 -28.23 -33.70
CA THR A 142 -17.88 -28.13 -34.81
C THR A 142 -17.20 -27.31 -35.91
N ASN A 143 -16.31 -27.97 -36.64
CA ASN A 143 -15.95 -27.58 -38.00
C ASN A 143 -17.21 -27.70 -38.86
N SER A 144 -17.98 -26.63 -38.97
CA SER A 144 -18.87 -26.43 -40.11
C SER A 144 -18.04 -25.82 -41.23
N GLU A 145 -17.51 -26.68 -42.09
CA GLU A 145 -17.05 -26.31 -43.43
C GLU A 145 -18.27 -25.81 -44.22
N ASP A 146 -18.28 -24.53 -44.59
CA ASP A 146 -19.18 -24.01 -45.62
C ASP A 146 -18.75 -24.60 -46.98
N SER A 147 -19.66 -25.35 -47.62
CA SER A 147 -19.62 -25.75 -49.03
C SER A 147 -21.00 -25.63 -49.65
#